data_AF-A0A1F7HI81-F1
#
_entry.id   AF-A0A1F7HI81-F1
#
_cell.length_a   1.000
_cell.length_b   1.000
_cell.length_c   1.000
_cell.angle_alpha   90.00
_cell.angle_beta   90.00
_cell.angle_gamma   90.00
#
_symmetry.space_group_name_H-M   'P 1'
#
loop_
_entity.id
_entity.type
_entity.pdbx_description
1 polymer ?
#
loop_
_entity_poly.entity_id
_entity_poly.type
_entity_poly.pdbx_seq_one_letter_code
_entity_poly.pdbx_strand_id
1 'polypeptide(L)'
;MSVMKRIIYILIVFLLLFSPAHLIAQNNKNIKQRTTERRTEIQEKRLEDKEQFALQRVEFKSRVSEIRDKNKRAIVERIDNKITTLNKKHTDRFANLLEKLSSILDRIELKTAELDENDIEVSSVNVLVQIARDAIEVAQTEVEEQAGKDYVFEIGDESTLGQVISSAFSEFRKDMKTLLDSVKVAKEAVHESAVALKDLIISSSIEDGSAE
;
A
#
# COMPACT_ATOMS: atom_id res chain seq x y z
N MET A 1 44.35 -34.56 -4.50
CA MET A 1 43.96 -33.25 -3.92
C MET A 1 44.33 -32.14 -4.92
N SER A 2 43.47 -31.82 -5.91
CA SER A 2 43.69 -30.67 -6.83
C SER A 2 42.46 -30.33 -7.66
N VAL A 3 41.69 -31.34 -8.10
CA VAL A 3 40.49 -31.12 -8.95
C VAL A 3 39.26 -30.72 -8.12
N MET A 4 39.04 -31.34 -6.94
CA MET A 4 37.95 -30.99 -6.02
C MET A 4 38.05 -29.56 -5.44
N LYS A 5 39.27 -29.03 -5.24
CA LYS A 5 39.47 -27.65 -4.76
C LYS A 5 39.18 -26.60 -5.84
N ARG A 6 39.34 -26.94 -7.13
CA ARG A 6 39.02 -26.05 -8.27
C ARG A 6 37.52 -25.98 -8.56
N ILE A 7 36.78 -27.07 -8.34
CA ILE A 7 35.31 -27.10 -8.47
C ILE A 7 34.64 -26.33 -7.32
N ILE A 8 35.19 -26.40 -6.10
CA ILE A 8 34.72 -25.61 -4.95
C ILE A 8 34.98 -24.11 -5.16
N TYR A 9 36.12 -23.72 -5.75
CA TYR A 9 36.38 -22.30 -6.07
C TYR A 9 35.50 -21.75 -7.21
N ILE A 10 35.13 -22.57 -8.20
CA ILE A 10 34.22 -22.14 -9.30
C ILE A 10 32.77 -21.99 -8.79
N LEU A 11 32.35 -22.79 -7.79
CA LEU A 11 31.04 -22.65 -7.13
C LEU A 11 30.98 -21.45 -6.16
N ILE A 12 32.10 -21.11 -5.50
CA ILE A 12 32.21 -19.91 -4.64
C ILE A 12 32.30 -18.62 -5.47
N VAL A 13 32.87 -18.66 -6.68
CA VAL A 13 32.88 -17.51 -7.61
C VAL A 13 31.52 -17.31 -8.31
N PHE A 14 30.73 -18.38 -8.51
CA PHE A 14 29.36 -18.24 -9.05
C PHE A 14 28.35 -17.73 -8.00
N LEU A 15 28.63 -17.95 -6.71
CA LEU A 15 27.85 -17.42 -5.58
C LEU A 15 28.18 -15.94 -5.26
N LEU A 16 29.25 -15.40 -5.86
CA LEU A 16 29.63 -13.97 -5.79
C LEU A 16 29.14 -13.13 -6.99
N LEU A 17 28.60 -13.75 -8.05
CA LEU A 17 28.05 -13.04 -9.21
C LEU A 17 26.52 -13.09 -9.33
N PHE A 18 25.87 -13.96 -8.58
CA PHE A 18 24.42 -13.90 -8.34
C PHE A 18 24.17 -13.42 -6.90
N SER A 19 24.60 -12.19 -6.61
CA SER A 19 24.20 -11.54 -5.36
C SER A 19 22.67 -11.40 -5.35
N PRO A 20 21.95 -11.86 -4.31
CA PRO A 20 20.52 -11.61 -4.15
C PRO A 20 20.19 -10.11 -4.18
N ALA A 21 21.18 -9.24 -3.91
CA ALA A 21 21.06 -7.80 -4.08
C ALA A 21 20.69 -7.38 -5.52
N HIS A 22 21.10 -8.12 -6.56
CA HIS A 22 20.74 -7.78 -7.94
C HIS A 22 19.29 -8.17 -8.27
N LEU A 23 18.82 -9.30 -7.74
CA LEU A 23 17.43 -9.75 -7.89
C LEU A 23 16.48 -8.82 -7.12
N ILE A 24 16.88 -8.38 -5.93
CA ILE A 24 16.15 -7.41 -5.09
C ILE A 24 16.18 -6.03 -5.75
N ALA A 25 17.32 -5.53 -6.24
CA ALA A 25 17.40 -4.23 -6.91
C ALA A 25 16.58 -4.15 -8.20
N GLN A 26 16.50 -5.24 -8.97
CA GLN A 26 15.71 -5.28 -10.20
C GLN A 26 14.20 -5.33 -9.91
N ASN A 27 13.77 -6.09 -8.89
CA ASN A 27 12.37 -6.07 -8.45
C ASN A 27 11.97 -4.71 -7.86
N ASN A 28 12.85 -4.07 -7.09
CA ASN A 28 12.59 -2.78 -6.43
C ASN A 28 12.50 -1.61 -7.42
N LYS A 29 13.35 -1.59 -8.46
CA LYS A 29 13.20 -0.62 -9.56
C LYS A 29 11.87 -0.76 -10.27
N ASN A 30 11.42 -1.99 -10.52
CA ASN A 30 10.13 -2.24 -11.18
C ASN A 30 8.95 -1.83 -10.31
N ILE A 31 9.01 -2.04 -8.99
CA ILE A 31 7.94 -1.61 -8.06
C ILE A 31 7.91 -0.08 -8.00
N LYS A 32 9.03 0.58 -7.68
CA LYS A 32 9.12 2.04 -7.58
C LYS A 32 8.69 2.74 -8.88
N GLN A 33 9.13 2.23 -10.02
CA GLN A 33 8.71 2.74 -11.32
C GLN A 33 7.20 2.57 -11.52
N ARG A 34 6.64 1.39 -11.22
CA ARG A 34 5.20 1.14 -11.29
C ARG A 34 4.40 2.01 -10.32
N THR A 35 4.85 2.26 -9.09
CA THR A 35 4.16 3.16 -8.17
C THR A 35 4.19 4.60 -8.65
N THR A 36 5.33 5.08 -9.15
CA THR A 36 5.42 6.44 -9.71
C THR A 36 4.56 6.61 -10.96
N GLU A 37 4.61 5.66 -11.91
CA GLU A 37 3.79 5.65 -13.13
C GLU A 37 2.30 5.60 -12.78
N ARG A 38 1.91 4.72 -11.86
CA ARG A 38 0.54 4.63 -11.37
C ARG A 38 0.12 5.94 -10.71
N ARG A 39 0.96 6.57 -9.90
CA ARG A 39 0.65 7.86 -9.25
C ARG A 39 0.42 8.97 -10.24
N THR A 40 1.25 9.07 -11.27
CA THR A 40 1.05 10.04 -12.36
C THR A 40 -0.22 9.73 -13.15
N GLU A 41 -0.47 8.45 -13.51
CA GLU A 41 -1.71 8.03 -14.18
C GLU A 41 -2.95 8.34 -13.35
N ILE A 42 -2.90 8.17 -12.03
CA ILE A 42 -4.01 8.52 -11.13
C ILE A 42 -4.23 10.04 -11.13
N GLN A 43 -3.18 10.84 -11.05
CA GLN A 43 -3.32 12.29 -11.05
C GLN A 43 -3.91 12.79 -12.37
N GLU A 44 -3.46 12.24 -13.49
CA GLU A 44 -3.97 12.56 -14.83
C GLU A 44 -5.42 12.10 -14.99
N LYS A 45 -5.74 10.84 -14.66
CA LYS A 45 -7.13 10.35 -14.67
C LYS A 45 -8.05 11.15 -13.76
N ARG A 46 -7.60 11.59 -12.59
CA ARG A 46 -8.43 12.41 -11.69
C ARG A 46 -8.74 13.78 -12.27
N LEU A 47 -7.87 14.34 -13.09
CA LEU A 47 -8.15 15.59 -13.79
C LEU A 47 -9.12 15.39 -14.95
N GLU A 48 -8.94 14.31 -15.71
CA GLU A 48 -9.81 13.95 -16.84
C GLU A 48 -11.22 13.50 -16.39
N ASP A 49 -11.30 12.71 -15.32
CA ASP A 49 -12.55 12.11 -14.86
C ASP A 49 -13.39 13.07 -14.00
N LYS A 50 -12.84 14.21 -13.56
CA LYS A 50 -13.55 15.17 -12.69
C LYS A 50 -14.85 15.68 -13.31
N GLU A 51 -14.81 15.99 -14.60
CA GLU A 51 -15.99 16.47 -15.33
C GLU A 51 -16.98 15.32 -15.56
N GLN A 52 -16.50 14.12 -15.89
CA GLN A 52 -17.35 12.95 -16.06
C GLN A 52 -18.06 12.56 -14.76
N PHE A 53 -17.35 12.57 -13.62
CA PHE A 53 -17.96 12.29 -12.31
C PHE A 53 -18.99 13.34 -11.93
N ALA A 54 -18.74 14.62 -12.22
CA ALA A 54 -19.73 15.67 -11.97
C ALA A 54 -21.01 15.43 -12.77
N LEU A 55 -20.88 15.06 -14.05
CA LEU A 55 -22.01 14.73 -14.92
C LEU A 55 -22.77 13.50 -14.43
N GLN A 56 -22.07 12.40 -14.14
CA GLN A 56 -22.66 11.17 -13.60
C GLN A 56 -23.38 11.43 -12.28
N ARG A 57 -22.84 12.29 -11.41
CA ARG A 57 -23.47 12.65 -10.14
C ARG A 57 -24.75 13.46 -10.32
N VAL A 58 -24.78 14.36 -11.32
CA VAL A 58 -26.01 15.09 -11.69
C VAL A 58 -27.05 14.13 -12.24
N GLU A 59 -26.66 13.24 -13.16
CA GLU A 59 -27.56 12.23 -13.72
C GLU A 59 -28.11 11.30 -12.63
N PHE A 60 -27.26 10.80 -11.74
CA PHE A 60 -27.66 9.99 -10.61
C PHE A 60 -28.73 10.67 -9.76
N LYS A 61 -28.53 11.94 -9.40
CA LYS A 61 -29.54 12.71 -8.64
C LYS A 61 -30.85 12.84 -9.40
N SER A 62 -30.80 13.06 -10.71
CA SER A 62 -32.00 13.08 -11.57
C SER A 62 -32.73 11.75 -11.50
N ARG A 63 -32.02 10.64 -11.74
CA ARG A 63 -32.61 9.29 -11.71
C ARG A 63 -33.18 8.91 -10.35
N VAL A 64 -32.51 9.27 -9.26
CA VAL A 64 -33.04 9.07 -7.90
C VAL A 64 -34.36 9.82 -7.72
N SER A 65 -34.48 11.03 -8.25
CA SER A 65 -35.72 11.82 -8.16
C SER A 65 -36.89 11.22 -8.95
N GLU A 66 -36.61 10.48 -10.03
CA GLU A 66 -37.57 9.78 -10.89
C GLU A 66 -38.16 8.51 -10.23
N ILE A 67 -37.49 7.94 -9.22
CA ILE A 67 -37.97 6.75 -8.49
C ILE A 67 -39.33 7.04 -7.86
N ARG A 68 -40.39 6.31 -8.22
CA ARG A 68 -41.75 6.59 -7.74
C ARG A 68 -41.95 6.20 -6.29
N ASP A 69 -41.38 5.07 -5.88
CA ASP A 69 -41.46 4.59 -4.50
C ASP A 69 -40.57 5.44 -3.57
N LYS A 70 -41.22 6.20 -2.68
CA LYS A 70 -40.54 7.05 -1.70
C LYS A 70 -39.62 6.27 -0.75
N ASN A 71 -39.98 5.04 -0.39
CA ASN A 71 -39.16 4.21 0.49
C ASN A 71 -37.89 3.76 -0.23
N LYS A 72 -38.01 3.33 -1.49
CA LYS A 72 -36.83 2.94 -2.28
C LYS A 72 -35.91 4.12 -2.56
N ARG A 73 -36.47 5.28 -2.88
CA ARG A 73 -35.70 6.52 -3.04
C ARG A 73 -34.88 6.84 -1.79
N ALA A 74 -35.53 6.84 -0.63
CA ALA A 74 -34.86 7.11 0.65
C ALA A 74 -33.76 6.06 0.98
N ILE A 75 -33.96 4.80 0.57
CA ILE A 75 -32.95 3.75 0.73
C ILE A 75 -31.74 4.01 -0.17
N VAL A 76 -31.95 4.38 -1.44
CA VAL A 76 -30.87 4.71 -2.38
C VAL A 76 -30.03 5.86 -1.86
N GLU A 77 -30.68 6.97 -1.49
CA GLU A 77 -29.99 8.15 -0.94
C GLU A 77 -29.22 7.82 0.34
N ARG A 78 -29.80 6.99 1.22
CA ARG A 78 -29.13 6.57 2.45
C ARG A 78 -27.90 5.72 2.15
N ILE A 79 -27.96 4.84 1.17
CA ILE A 79 -26.84 3.95 0.82
C ILE A 79 -25.73 4.73 0.12
N ASP A 80 -26.06 5.62 -0.82
CA ASP A 80 -25.09 6.51 -1.46
C ASP A 80 -24.35 7.37 -0.43
N ASN A 81 -25.08 8.03 0.47
CA ASN A 81 -24.48 8.80 1.56
C ASN A 81 -23.62 7.94 2.47
N LYS A 82 -24.05 6.72 2.77
CA LYS A 82 -23.31 5.78 3.62
C LYS A 82 -22.01 5.35 2.96
N ILE A 83 -22.02 5.00 1.67
CA ILE A 83 -20.82 4.61 0.92
C ILE A 83 -19.85 5.78 0.88
N THR A 84 -20.31 6.98 0.51
CA THR A 84 -19.49 8.19 0.46
C THR A 84 -18.84 8.50 1.82
N THR A 85 -19.63 8.45 2.89
CA THR A 85 -19.15 8.71 4.25
C THR A 85 -18.13 7.67 4.70
N LEU A 86 -18.41 6.38 4.45
CA LEU A 86 -17.49 5.30 4.81
C LEU A 86 -16.20 5.37 4.00
N ASN A 87 -16.28 5.63 2.69
CA ASN A 87 -15.12 5.78 1.83
C ASN A 87 -14.18 6.83 2.41
N LYS A 88 -14.69 8.05 2.61
CA LYS A 88 -13.93 9.15 3.20
C LYS A 88 -13.36 8.80 4.57
N LYS A 89 -14.19 8.26 5.47
CA LYS A 89 -13.74 7.92 6.84
C LYS A 89 -12.60 6.90 6.82
N HIS A 90 -12.67 5.90 5.95
CA HIS A 90 -11.65 4.87 5.87
C HIS A 90 -10.38 5.36 5.18
N THR A 91 -10.49 6.09 4.07
CA THR A 91 -9.33 6.65 3.38
C THR A 91 -8.58 7.65 4.24
N ASP A 92 -9.29 8.54 4.94
CA ASP A 92 -8.68 9.50 5.88
C ASP A 92 -7.95 8.77 7.02
N ARG A 93 -8.58 7.71 7.57
CA ARG A 93 -7.97 6.91 8.63
C ARG A 93 -6.71 6.19 8.15
N PHE A 94 -6.72 5.62 6.95
CA PHE A 94 -5.59 4.89 6.39
C PHE A 94 -4.45 5.82 5.97
N ALA A 95 -4.75 6.98 5.38
CA ALA A 95 -3.76 8.02 5.11
C ALA A 95 -2.99 8.41 6.38
N ASN A 96 -3.73 8.74 7.45
CA ASN A 96 -3.13 9.09 8.75
C ASN A 96 -2.32 7.94 9.38
N LEU A 97 -2.71 6.69 9.14
CA LEU A 97 -1.96 5.53 9.62
C LEU A 97 -0.64 5.37 8.84
N LEU A 98 -0.69 5.50 7.51
CA LEU A 98 0.48 5.39 6.65
C LEU A 98 1.50 6.51 6.93
N GLU A 99 1.04 7.72 7.24
CA GLU A 99 1.91 8.81 7.69
C GLU A 99 2.67 8.46 8.98
N LYS A 100 1.96 7.89 9.97
CA LYS A 100 2.58 7.42 11.21
C LYS A 100 3.58 6.28 10.97
N LEU A 101 3.27 5.37 10.05
CA LEU A 101 4.16 4.29 9.66
C LEU A 101 5.43 4.82 8.98
N SER A 102 5.32 5.79 8.07
CA SER A 102 6.47 6.50 7.50
C SER A 102 7.32 7.15 8.59
N SER A 103 6.72 7.87 9.54
CA SER A 103 7.46 8.52 10.61
C SER A 103 8.21 7.52 11.51
N ILE A 104 7.63 6.34 11.77
CA ILE A 104 8.34 5.27 12.48
C ILE A 104 9.52 4.77 11.66
N LEU A 105 9.32 4.57 10.36
CA LEU A 105 10.36 4.09 9.45
C LEU A 105 11.51 5.10 9.30
N ASP A 106 11.22 6.40 9.26
CA ASP A 106 12.23 7.48 9.27
C ASP A 106 13.14 7.35 10.51
N ARG A 107 12.56 7.03 11.68
CA ARG A 107 13.34 6.85 12.92
C ARG A 107 14.17 5.58 12.90
N ILE A 108 13.69 4.51 12.25
CA ILE A 108 14.45 3.27 12.05
C ILE A 108 15.64 3.54 11.13
N GLU A 109 15.45 4.27 10.02
CA GLU A 109 16.52 4.67 9.11
C GLU A 109 17.59 5.50 9.81
N LEU A 110 17.19 6.53 10.58
CA LEU A 110 18.12 7.34 11.37
C LEU A 110 18.94 6.47 12.32
N LYS A 111 18.28 5.56 13.05
CA LYS A 111 19.00 4.71 14.00
C LYS A 111 19.91 3.68 13.31
N THR A 112 19.51 3.20 12.14
CA THR A 112 20.31 2.27 11.32
C THR A 112 21.56 2.98 10.80
N ALA A 113 21.45 4.23 10.36
CA ALA A 113 22.60 5.05 9.95
C ALA A 113 23.57 5.29 11.12
N GLU A 114 23.08 5.58 12.33
CA GLU A 114 23.94 5.69 13.52
C GLU A 114 24.72 4.40 13.82
N LEU A 115 24.14 3.22 13.57
CA LEU A 115 24.84 1.93 13.78
C LEU A 115 25.92 1.71 12.69
N ASP A 116 25.61 2.05 11.44
CA ASP A 116 26.56 1.97 10.32
C ASP A 116 27.78 2.88 10.55
N GLU A 117 27.56 4.09 11.11
CA GLU A 117 28.64 5.00 11.52
C GLU A 117 29.55 4.42 12.63
N ASN A 118 29.06 3.44 13.38
CA ASN A 118 29.82 2.70 14.40
C ASN A 118 30.37 1.37 13.87
N ASP A 119 30.50 1.21 12.54
CA ASP A 119 31.01 0.01 11.85
C ASP A 119 30.19 -1.27 12.13
N ILE A 120 28.91 -1.14 12.53
CA ILE A 120 28.00 -2.27 12.71
C ILE A 120 27.34 -2.62 11.37
N GLU A 121 27.35 -3.90 11.00
CA GLU A 121 26.78 -4.37 9.74
C GLU A 121 25.24 -4.26 9.72
N VAL A 122 24.70 -3.35 8.90
CA VAL A 122 23.26 -3.00 8.85
C VAL A 122 22.53 -3.48 7.59
N SER A 123 23.21 -4.23 6.70
CA SER A 123 22.66 -4.59 5.38
C SER A 123 21.30 -5.30 5.42
N SER A 124 21.07 -6.17 6.42
CA SER A 124 19.79 -6.87 6.62
C SER A 124 18.65 -5.93 6.99
N VAL A 125 18.92 -4.93 7.86
CA VAL A 125 17.94 -3.92 8.27
C VAL A 125 17.61 -3.01 7.08
N ASN A 126 18.61 -2.59 6.30
CA ASN A 126 18.42 -1.77 5.11
C ASN A 126 17.51 -2.42 4.06
N VAL A 127 17.60 -3.74 3.88
CA VAL A 127 16.70 -4.48 2.98
C VAL A 127 15.25 -4.41 3.48
N LEU A 128 15.02 -4.63 4.77
CA LEU A 128 13.67 -4.59 5.36
C LEU A 128 13.07 -3.18 5.34
N VAL A 129 13.89 -2.17 5.61
CA VAL A 129 13.50 -0.75 5.51
C VAL A 129 13.03 -0.43 4.09
N GLN A 130 13.76 -0.87 3.07
CA GLN A 130 13.36 -0.64 1.68
C GLN A 130 12.03 -1.33 1.36
N ILE A 131 11.84 -2.58 1.79
CA ILE A 131 10.57 -3.30 1.62
C ILE A 131 9.42 -2.54 2.29
N ALA A 132 9.64 -1.99 3.49
CA ALA A 132 8.65 -1.20 4.20
C ALA A 132 8.32 0.11 3.48
N ARG A 133 9.31 0.81 2.91
CA ARG A 133 9.09 2.01 2.09
C ARG A 133 8.21 1.72 0.89
N ASP A 134 8.54 0.66 0.15
CA ASP A 134 7.81 0.28 -1.05
C ASP A 134 6.36 -0.12 -0.70
N ALA A 135 6.16 -0.87 0.38
CA ALA A 135 4.82 -1.24 0.84
C ALA A 135 3.98 -0.03 1.27
N ILE A 136 4.59 0.96 1.94
CA ILE A 136 3.91 2.22 2.29
C ILE A 136 3.53 2.99 1.03
N GLU A 137 4.41 3.12 0.04
CA GLU A 137 4.13 3.85 -1.21
C GLU A 137 2.99 3.21 -1.99
N VAL A 138 2.97 1.88 -2.10
CA VAL A 138 1.86 1.13 -2.72
C VAL A 138 0.55 1.41 -2.00
N ALA A 139 0.53 1.29 -0.66
CA ALA A 139 -0.67 1.53 0.12
C ALA A 139 -1.15 2.99 0.04
N GLN A 140 -0.23 3.97 0.02
CA GLN A 140 -0.57 5.38 -0.15
C GLN A 140 -1.23 5.63 -1.50
N THR A 141 -0.68 5.04 -2.57
CA THR A 141 -1.23 5.13 -3.92
C THR A 141 -2.65 4.57 -3.97
N GLU A 142 -2.88 3.40 -3.37
CA GLU A 142 -4.23 2.78 -3.32
C GLU A 142 -5.21 3.57 -2.44
N VAL A 143 -4.75 4.21 -1.35
CA VAL A 143 -5.58 5.14 -0.56
C VAL A 143 -5.97 6.36 -1.41
N GLU A 144 -5.02 6.92 -2.15
CA GLU A 144 -5.25 8.07 -3.04
C GLU A 144 -6.26 7.73 -4.16
N GLU A 145 -6.14 6.55 -4.78
CA GLU A 145 -7.10 5.98 -5.75
C GLU A 145 -8.49 5.86 -5.12
N GLN A 146 -8.58 5.16 -3.99
CA GLN A 146 -9.84 4.88 -3.32
C GLN A 146 -10.55 6.15 -2.86
N ALA A 147 -9.79 7.16 -2.39
CA ALA A 147 -10.33 8.47 -2.01
C ALA A 147 -10.89 9.25 -3.20
N GLY A 148 -10.45 8.93 -4.43
CA GLY A 148 -10.96 9.52 -5.66
C GLY A 148 -12.22 8.85 -6.21
N LYS A 149 -12.57 7.64 -5.76
CA LYS A 149 -13.72 6.90 -6.29
C LYS A 149 -15.03 7.53 -5.86
N ASP A 150 -15.91 7.73 -6.84
CA ASP A 150 -17.32 8.00 -6.62
C ASP A 150 -18.16 6.78 -7.02
N TYR A 151 -18.88 6.18 -6.08
CA TYR A 151 -19.66 4.95 -6.28
C TYR A 151 -21.03 5.23 -6.88
N VAL A 152 -21.06 6.05 -7.94
CA VAL A 152 -22.27 6.33 -8.70
C VAL A 152 -22.60 5.10 -9.55
N PHE A 153 -23.85 4.65 -9.48
CA PHE A 153 -24.36 3.52 -10.26
C PHE A 153 -25.52 3.96 -11.14
N GLU A 154 -25.61 3.38 -12.33
CA GLU A 154 -26.69 3.67 -13.27
C GLU A 154 -28.01 3.09 -12.77
N ILE A 155 -29.02 3.95 -12.66
CA ILE A 155 -30.37 3.55 -12.27
C ILE A 155 -31.19 3.41 -13.55
N GLY A 156 -31.36 2.16 -14.01
CA GLY A 156 -32.26 1.80 -15.10
C GLY A 156 -33.69 1.63 -14.60
N ASP A 157 -34.10 0.39 -14.33
CA ASP A 157 -35.45 0.06 -13.88
C ASP A 157 -35.59 -0.10 -12.36
N GLU A 158 -36.69 0.40 -11.80
CA GLU A 158 -37.00 0.32 -10.37
C GLU A 158 -37.17 -1.13 -9.85
N SER A 159 -37.44 -2.09 -10.74
CA SER A 159 -37.52 -3.52 -10.42
C SER A 159 -36.14 -4.14 -10.16
N THR A 160 -35.08 -3.58 -10.75
CA THR A 160 -33.69 -4.05 -10.64
C THR A 160 -32.86 -3.26 -9.62
N LEU A 161 -33.41 -2.15 -9.11
CA LEU A 161 -32.74 -1.22 -8.22
C LEU A 161 -32.04 -1.88 -7.02
N GLY A 162 -32.67 -2.88 -6.39
CA GLY A 162 -32.06 -3.61 -5.28
C GLY A 162 -30.77 -4.35 -5.66
N GLN A 163 -30.74 -4.95 -6.86
CA GLN A 163 -29.57 -5.67 -7.37
C GLN A 163 -28.43 -4.70 -7.71
N VAL A 164 -28.75 -3.56 -8.33
CA VAL A 164 -27.76 -2.52 -8.68
C VAL A 164 -27.09 -1.98 -7.42
N ILE A 165 -27.88 -1.58 -6.42
CA ILE A 165 -27.38 -1.09 -5.13
C ILE A 165 -26.51 -2.16 -4.45
N SER A 166 -26.97 -3.41 -4.41
CA SER A 166 -26.22 -4.48 -3.76
C SER A 166 -24.89 -4.72 -4.44
N SER A 167 -24.83 -4.58 -5.76
CA SER A 167 -23.60 -4.73 -6.55
C SER A 167 -22.63 -3.60 -6.24
N ALA A 168 -23.09 -2.34 -6.25
CA ALA A 168 -22.26 -1.18 -5.90
C ALA A 168 -21.70 -1.28 -4.47
N PHE A 169 -22.50 -1.75 -3.52
CA PHE A 169 -22.03 -1.95 -2.14
C PHE A 169 -21.06 -3.12 -2.01
N SER A 170 -21.24 -4.18 -2.81
CA SER A 170 -20.31 -5.31 -2.86
C SER A 170 -18.95 -4.89 -3.42
N GLU A 171 -18.95 -4.06 -4.45
CA GLU A 171 -17.74 -3.47 -5.04
C GLU A 171 -17.01 -2.60 -4.02
N PHE A 172 -17.72 -1.68 -3.36
CA PHE A 172 -17.15 -0.87 -2.28
C PHE A 172 -16.50 -1.73 -1.18
N ARG A 173 -17.16 -2.81 -0.76
CA ARG A 173 -16.61 -3.73 0.25
C ARG A 173 -15.35 -4.43 -0.24
N LYS A 174 -15.34 -4.88 -1.49
CA LYS A 174 -14.19 -5.54 -2.11
C LYS A 174 -12.99 -4.59 -2.17
N ASP A 175 -13.22 -3.37 -2.64
CA ASP A 175 -12.19 -2.33 -2.70
C ASP A 175 -11.63 -2.02 -1.32
N MET A 176 -12.51 -1.85 -0.32
CA MET A 176 -12.10 -1.59 1.05
C MET A 176 -11.30 -2.74 1.68
N LYS A 177 -11.61 -3.99 1.29
CA LYS A 177 -10.86 -5.19 1.71
C LYS A 177 -9.46 -5.17 1.12
N THR A 178 -9.33 -4.91 -0.17
CA THR A 178 -8.03 -4.78 -0.85
C THR A 178 -7.18 -3.70 -0.20
N LEU A 179 -7.77 -2.52 0.02
CA LEU A 179 -7.09 -1.40 0.65
C LEU A 179 -6.62 -1.74 2.07
N LEU A 180 -7.47 -2.39 2.87
CA LEU A 180 -7.10 -2.83 4.22
C LEU A 180 -5.94 -3.82 4.19
N ASP A 181 -5.92 -4.76 3.26
CA ASP A 181 -4.85 -5.76 3.16
C ASP A 181 -3.52 -5.10 2.78
N SER A 182 -3.52 -4.15 1.86
CA SER A 182 -2.35 -3.35 1.49
C SER A 182 -1.78 -2.56 2.67
N VAL A 183 -2.64 -1.90 3.45
CA VAL A 183 -2.24 -1.19 4.68
C VAL A 183 -1.68 -2.15 5.74
N LYS A 184 -2.16 -3.40 5.81
CA LYS A 184 -1.59 -4.41 6.72
C LYS A 184 -0.20 -4.83 6.28
N VAL A 185 0.02 -5.05 4.99
CA VAL A 185 1.35 -5.38 4.45
C VAL A 185 2.35 -4.27 4.80
N ALA A 186 1.98 -3.00 4.61
CA ALA A 186 2.82 -1.86 5.01
C ALA A 186 3.13 -1.86 6.52
N LYS A 187 2.12 -2.12 7.35
CA LYS A 187 2.28 -2.21 8.81
C LYS A 187 3.22 -3.34 9.22
N GLU A 188 3.07 -4.52 8.63
CA GLU A 188 3.87 -5.71 8.91
C GLU A 188 5.33 -5.48 8.52
N ALA A 189 5.59 -4.91 7.33
CA ALA A 189 6.95 -4.59 6.88
C ALA A 189 7.68 -3.58 7.81
N VAL A 190 6.96 -2.55 8.29
CA VAL A 190 7.53 -1.61 9.28
C VAL A 190 7.82 -2.31 10.61
N HIS A 191 6.94 -3.21 11.05
CA HIS A 191 7.15 -3.98 12.26
C HIS A 191 8.38 -4.91 12.14
N GLU A 192 8.53 -5.60 11.02
CA GLU A 192 9.70 -6.45 10.74
C GLU A 192 11.00 -5.65 10.75
N SER A 193 11.00 -4.45 10.15
CA SER A 193 12.14 -3.52 10.19
C SER A 193 12.50 -3.13 11.63
N ALA A 194 11.49 -2.85 12.46
CA ALA A 194 11.69 -2.50 13.86
C ALA A 194 12.25 -3.66 14.70
N VAL A 195 11.77 -4.88 14.45
CA VAL A 195 12.26 -6.10 15.10
C VAL A 195 13.71 -6.36 14.71
N ALA A 196 14.03 -6.28 13.42
CA ALA A 196 15.40 -6.51 12.94
C ALA A 196 16.39 -5.48 13.51
N LEU A 197 16.02 -4.20 13.56
CA LEU A 197 16.84 -3.17 14.20
C LEU A 197 17.06 -3.45 15.69
N LYS A 198 16.00 -3.84 16.41
CA LYS A 198 16.09 -4.19 17.83
C LYS A 198 17.04 -5.37 18.05
N ASP A 199 16.89 -6.43 17.27
CA ASP A 199 17.70 -7.64 17.41
C ASP A 199 19.18 -7.35 17.08
N LEU A 200 19.44 -6.49 16.08
CA LEU A 200 20.78 -5.99 15.78
C LEU A 200 21.41 -5.25 16.97
N ILE A 201 20.69 -4.31 17.57
CA ILE A 201 21.16 -3.55 18.75
C ILE A 201 21.46 -4.48 19.94
N ILE A 202 20.64 -5.51 20.16
CA ILE A 202 20.88 -6.48 21.22
C ILE A 202 22.15 -7.28 20.94
N SER A 203 22.33 -7.74 19.69
CA SER A 203 23.51 -8.53 19.32
C SER A 203 24.81 -7.73 19.45
N SER A 204 24.83 -6.46 19.01
CA SER A 204 26.02 -5.62 19.13
C SER A 204 26.39 -5.33 20.59
N SER A 205 25.38 -5.15 21.45
CA SER A 205 25.61 -4.91 22.89
C SER A 205 26.17 -6.12 23.65
N ILE A 206 25.96 -7.35 23.15
CA ILE A 206 26.48 -8.57 23.76
C ILE A 206 27.95 -8.79 23.38
N GLU A 207 28.35 -8.42 22.16
CA GLU A 207 29.74 -8.55 21.70
C GLU A 207 30.67 -7.65 22.52
N ASP A 208 30.28 -6.41 22.79
CA ASP A 208 31.05 -5.46 23.61
C ASP A 208 31.22 -5.91 25.08
N GLY A 209 30.24 -6.64 25.63
CA GLY A 209 30.27 -7.14 27.01
C GLY A 209 31.07 -8.44 27.22
N SER A 210 31.62 -9.04 26.16
CA SER A 210 32.41 -10.28 26.23
C SER A 210 33.93 -10.05 26.24
N ALA A 211 34.36 -8.79 26.17
CA ALA A 211 35.76 -8.37 26.12
C ALA A 211 36.33 -7.86 27.48
N GLU A 212 35.55 -7.92 28.56
CA GLU A 212 35.99 -7.65 29.96
C GLU A 212 36.16 -8.94 30.77
#